data_AF-F2FA41-F1
#
_entry.id   AF-F2FA41-F1
#
_cell.length_a   1.000
_cell.length_b   1.000
_cell.length_c   1.000
_cell.angle_alpha   90.00
_cell.angle_beta   90.00
_cell.angle_gamma   90.00
#
_symmetry.space_group_name_H-M   'P 1'
#
loop_
_entity.id
_entity.type
_entity.pdbx_description
1 polymer ?
#
loop_
_entity_poly.entity_id
_entity_poly.type
_entity_poly.pdbx_seq_one_letter_code
_entity_poly.pdbx_strand_id
1 'polypeptide(L)'
;MKKTSLLQEEKRSTILFLWLFYIVFFVYDILYYDFFPAFPWHDANNKSLIWYNFMYIKYGLILGLIPLSIYLIKKNKTEFVKYIIFLGYFLTNLFSDIMYYKDSSLAYTSGNLVEVIFILFSPIFVTKRFTYYVSIGLIVKYIIVGIVIQDPIVMFPIIIMIVCSFIAFILLHRILNYIKALKNSYDEQLEGIVKGVIATLELKDPYTRGHSERVAAYAMKMAEATGKFKPSELNYFYYACLLHDIGKVSIPDSILTKPGMLTDEEFDIIKTHPVVGAEAIRDVEGIADNIGVIYHHHERWDGKGYPNGLSGENIPFLARVTAVADAFDAMTSSRSYRPALQFEVAYQRILDGQGSQFDPQLVELFKQIYPDWVQISKTYCKGVDLRGGKKSENS
;
A
#
# COMPACT_ATOMS: atom_id res chain seq x y z
N MET A 1 3.47 5.54 -12.87
CA MET A 1 3.35 4.15 -13.40
C MET A 1 2.66 3.14 -12.47
N LYS A 2 2.36 3.44 -11.19
CA LYS A 2 1.81 2.48 -10.19
C LYS A 2 0.33 2.09 -10.32
N LYS A 3 -0.54 2.99 -10.82
CA LYS A 3 -1.99 2.69 -10.94
C LYS A 3 -2.26 1.51 -11.89
N THR A 4 -1.32 1.25 -12.80
CA THR A 4 -1.40 0.18 -13.79
C THR A 4 -1.21 -1.21 -13.18
N SER A 5 -0.28 -1.42 -12.22
CA SER A 5 0.00 -2.76 -11.67
C SER A 5 -1.12 -3.25 -10.74
N LEU A 6 -1.60 -2.39 -9.83
CA LEU A 6 -2.67 -2.77 -8.91
C LEU A 6 -3.99 -3.01 -9.64
N LEU A 7 -4.32 -2.15 -10.61
CA LEU A 7 -5.50 -2.33 -11.46
C LEU A 7 -5.38 -3.60 -12.34
N GLN A 8 -4.17 -3.95 -12.79
CA GLN A 8 -3.92 -5.20 -13.54
C GLN A 8 -4.11 -6.43 -12.65
N GLU A 9 -3.60 -6.41 -11.42
CA GLU A 9 -3.80 -7.50 -10.45
C GLU A 9 -5.28 -7.65 -10.06
N GLU A 10 -6.01 -6.54 -9.86
CA GLU A 10 -7.45 -6.59 -9.63
C GLU A 10 -8.22 -7.18 -10.82
N LYS A 11 -7.84 -6.84 -12.06
CA LYS A 11 -8.40 -7.44 -13.28
C LYS A 11 -8.13 -8.93 -13.32
N ARG A 12 -6.89 -9.36 -13.08
CA ARG A 12 -6.48 -10.77 -13.07
C ARG A 12 -7.25 -11.57 -12.02
N SER A 13 -7.31 -11.06 -10.79
CA SER A 13 -8.09 -11.64 -9.68
C SER A 13 -9.57 -11.77 -10.05
N THR A 14 -10.15 -10.75 -10.69
CA THR A 14 -11.56 -10.77 -11.13
C THR A 14 -11.81 -11.81 -12.21
N ILE A 15 -10.89 -11.96 -13.17
CA ILE A 15 -10.98 -12.98 -14.22
C ILE A 15 -10.90 -14.39 -13.60
N LEU A 16 -9.96 -14.63 -12.69
CA LEU A 16 -9.84 -15.91 -11.99
C LEU A 16 -11.09 -16.23 -11.16
N PHE A 17 -11.68 -15.23 -10.51
CA PHE A 17 -12.95 -15.37 -9.80
C PHE A 17 -14.09 -15.81 -10.74
N LEU A 18 -14.20 -15.19 -11.92
CA LEU A 18 -15.22 -15.57 -12.90
C LEU A 18 -15.02 -17.01 -13.37
N TRP A 19 -13.79 -17.40 -13.69
CA TRP A 19 -13.48 -18.80 -14.05
C TRP A 19 -13.87 -19.76 -12.94
N LEU A 20 -13.44 -19.52 -11.71
CA LEU A 20 -13.82 -20.36 -10.58
C LEU A 20 -15.34 -20.43 -10.42
N PHE A 21 -16.03 -19.29 -10.49
CA PHE A 21 -17.48 -19.22 -10.34
C PHE A 21 -18.20 -20.09 -11.37
N TYR A 22 -17.92 -19.89 -12.66
CA TYR A 22 -18.62 -20.63 -13.72
C TYR A 22 -18.21 -22.11 -13.75
N ILE A 23 -16.94 -22.44 -13.51
CA ILE A 23 -16.51 -23.84 -13.42
C ILE A 23 -17.23 -24.54 -12.27
N VAL A 24 -17.22 -23.98 -11.07
CA VAL A 24 -17.87 -24.59 -9.90
C VAL A 24 -19.38 -24.72 -10.14
N PHE A 25 -20.00 -23.71 -10.72
CA PHE A 25 -21.42 -23.71 -11.06
C PHE A 25 -21.79 -24.83 -12.05
N PHE A 26 -21.09 -24.92 -13.18
CA PHE A 26 -21.38 -25.96 -14.20
C PHE A 26 -20.99 -27.36 -13.75
N VAL A 27 -19.85 -27.53 -13.09
CA VAL A 27 -19.41 -28.84 -12.60
C VAL A 27 -20.39 -29.35 -11.54
N TYR A 28 -20.84 -28.50 -10.62
CA TYR A 28 -21.85 -28.88 -9.65
C TYR A 28 -23.13 -29.35 -10.33
N ASP A 29 -23.62 -28.59 -11.31
CA ASP A 29 -24.86 -28.93 -12.00
C ASP A 29 -24.75 -30.23 -12.81
N ILE A 30 -23.65 -30.45 -13.55
CA ILE A 30 -23.40 -31.71 -14.27
C ILE A 30 -23.37 -32.88 -13.29
N LEU A 31 -22.65 -32.74 -12.17
CA LEU A 31 -22.60 -33.80 -11.17
C LEU A 31 -23.99 -34.06 -10.59
N TYR A 32 -24.71 -33.02 -10.20
CA TYR A 32 -26.03 -33.12 -9.55
C TYR A 32 -27.12 -33.67 -10.45
N TYR A 33 -27.15 -33.28 -11.73
CA TYR A 33 -28.23 -33.66 -12.65
C TYR A 33 -27.90 -34.84 -13.56
N ASP A 34 -26.64 -35.03 -13.95
CA ASP A 34 -26.27 -36.10 -14.89
C ASP A 34 -25.61 -37.29 -14.19
N PHE A 35 -24.88 -37.06 -13.09
CA PHE A 35 -24.09 -38.10 -12.43
C PHE A 35 -24.76 -38.70 -11.19
N PHE A 36 -25.32 -37.87 -10.30
CA PHE A 36 -25.97 -38.36 -9.07
C PHE A 36 -27.22 -39.22 -9.30
N PRO A 37 -28.08 -38.97 -10.31
CA PRO A 37 -29.20 -39.85 -10.63
C PRO A 37 -28.80 -41.23 -11.13
N ALA A 38 -27.53 -41.44 -11.52
CA ALA A 38 -27.01 -42.75 -11.88
C ALA A 38 -26.76 -43.65 -10.65
N PHE A 39 -26.88 -43.12 -9.42
CA PHE A 39 -26.69 -43.89 -8.19
C PHE A 39 -28.02 -44.42 -7.62
N PRO A 40 -28.05 -45.67 -7.11
CA PRO A 40 -29.29 -46.36 -6.70
C PRO A 40 -30.09 -45.71 -5.57
N TRP A 41 -29.49 -44.77 -4.83
CA TRP A 41 -30.10 -44.09 -3.68
C TRP A 41 -30.66 -42.70 -4.01
N HIS A 42 -30.65 -42.29 -5.28
CA HIS A 42 -31.22 -41.02 -5.70
C HIS A 42 -32.70 -41.19 -6.06
N ASP A 43 -33.60 -40.71 -5.19
CA ASP A 43 -35.04 -40.73 -5.45
C ASP A 43 -35.38 -39.72 -6.55
N ALA A 44 -35.54 -40.23 -7.77
CA ALA A 44 -35.91 -39.44 -8.95
C ALA A 44 -37.40 -39.07 -8.88
N ASN A 45 -37.78 -38.22 -7.92
CA ASN A 45 -39.12 -37.65 -7.89
C ASN A 45 -39.35 -36.82 -9.16
N ASN A 46 -40.49 -37.10 -9.81
CA ASN A 46 -40.85 -36.59 -11.13
C ASN A 46 -40.94 -35.06 -11.13
N LYS A 47 -39.87 -34.37 -11.54
CA LYS A 47 -39.80 -32.90 -11.55
C LYS A 47 -40.75 -32.37 -12.62
N SER A 48 -41.59 -31.41 -12.26
CA SER A 48 -42.56 -30.83 -13.18
C SER A 48 -41.86 -30.12 -14.35
N LEU A 49 -42.53 -30.07 -15.52
CA LEU A 49 -42.04 -29.33 -16.70
C LEU A 49 -41.72 -27.85 -16.37
N ILE A 50 -42.45 -27.27 -15.42
CA ILE A 50 -42.26 -25.91 -14.91
C ILE A 50 -40.88 -25.75 -14.27
N TRP A 51 -40.41 -26.76 -13.55
CA TRP A 51 -39.10 -26.75 -12.90
C TRP A 51 -37.95 -26.79 -13.91
N TYR A 52 -38.06 -27.61 -14.97
CA TYR A 52 -37.08 -27.65 -16.07
C TYR A 52 -37.02 -26.31 -16.82
N ASN A 53 -38.18 -25.73 -17.17
CA ASN A 53 -38.22 -24.41 -17.83
C ASN A 53 -37.54 -23.32 -16.98
N PHE A 54 -37.74 -23.37 -15.66
CA PHE A 54 -37.13 -22.43 -14.74
C PHE A 54 -35.61 -22.64 -14.60
N MET A 55 -35.14 -23.89 -14.62
CA MET A 55 -33.71 -24.22 -14.65
C MET A 55 -33.01 -23.59 -15.87
N TYR A 56 -33.61 -23.65 -17.06
CA TYR A 56 -33.07 -22.98 -18.26
C TYR A 56 -33.06 -21.45 -18.13
N ILE A 57 -34.08 -20.85 -17.50
CA ILE A 57 -34.12 -19.41 -17.23
C ILE A 57 -32.98 -19.02 -16.27
N LYS A 58 -32.74 -19.81 -15.20
CA LYS A 58 -31.62 -19.61 -14.28
C LYS A 58 -30.27 -19.61 -15.01
N TYR A 59 -30.04 -20.57 -15.90
CA TYR A 59 -28.82 -20.58 -16.73
C TYR A 59 -28.71 -19.33 -17.60
N GLY A 60 -29.79 -18.95 -18.28
CA GLY A 60 -29.82 -17.75 -19.11
C GLY A 60 -29.48 -16.48 -18.34
N LEU A 61 -30.02 -16.32 -17.12
CA LEU A 61 -29.72 -15.19 -16.24
C LEU A 61 -28.25 -15.18 -15.80
N ILE A 62 -27.72 -16.33 -15.34
CA ILE A 62 -26.34 -16.44 -14.84
C ILE A 62 -25.31 -16.24 -15.98
N LEU A 63 -25.57 -16.80 -17.16
CA LEU A 63 -24.76 -16.57 -18.37
C LEU A 63 -24.87 -15.13 -18.88
N GLY A 64 -26.05 -14.51 -18.75
CA GLY A 64 -26.29 -13.10 -19.09
C GLY A 64 -25.46 -12.12 -18.27
N LEU A 65 -24.86 -12.54 -17.14
CA LEU A 65 -23.92 -11.72 -16.37
C LEU A 65 -22.51 -11.66 -16.99
N ILE A 66 -22.15 -12.55 -17.93
CA ILE A 66 -20.82 -12.56 -18.57
C ILE A 66 -20.61 -11.29 -19.41
N PRO A 67 -21.51 -10.91 -20.35
CA PRO A 67 -21.34 -9.68 -21.13
C PRO A 67 -21.28 -8.43 -20.24
N LEU A 68 -22.09 -8.37 -19.19
CA LEU A 68 -22.08 -7.28 -18.21
C LEU A 68 -20.74 -7.21 -17.46
N SER A 69 -20.20 -8.35 -17.06
CA SER A 69 -18.90 -8.46 -16.41
C SER A 69 -17.78 -7.95 -17.32
N ILE A 70 -17.78 -8.36 -18.60
CA ILE A 70 -16.82 -7.89 -19.61
C ILE A 70 -16.93 -6.36 -19.79
N TYR A 71 -18.15 -5.82 -19.84
CA TYR A 71 -18.40 -4.39 -19.96
C TYR A 71 -17.82 -3.60 -18.76
N LEU A 72 -18.03 -4.07 -17.53
CA LEU A 72 -17.51 -3.44 -16.32
C LEU A 72 -15.98 -3.49 -16.23
N ILE A 73 -15.38 -4.62 -16.61
CA ILE A 73 -13.91 -4.76 -16.69
C ILE A 73 -13.33 -3.75 -17.69
N LYS A 74 -13.97 -3.57 -18.85
CA LYS A 74 -13.57 -2.56 -19.86
C LYS A 74 -13.67 -1.12 -19.35
N LYS A 75 -14.63 -0.83 -18.46
CA LYS A 75 -14.81 0.49 -17.81
C LYS A 75 -13.94 0.68 -16.57
N ASN A 76 -13.00 -0.22 -16.27
CA ASN A 76 -12.17 -0.20 -15.06
C ASN A 76 -13.00 -0.20 -13.76
N LYS A 77 -14.20 -0.79 -13.78
CA LYS A 77 -15.09 -0.97 -12.62
C LYS A 77 -15.08 -2.43 -12.16
N THR A 78 -13.88 -3.01 -12.05
CA THR A 78 -13.61 -4.42 -11.76
C THR A 78 -14.13 -4.88 -10.40
N GLU A 79 -14.07 -4.00 -9.39
CA GLU A 79 -14.54 -4.29 -8.03
C GLU A 79 -16.00 -4.77 -8.02
N PHE A 80 -16.87 -4.13 -8.80
CA PHE A 80 -18.32 -4.40 -8.81
C PHE A 80 -18.71 -5.74 -9.45
N VAL A 81 -17.86 -6.29 -10.33
CA VAL A 81 -18.16 -7.53 -11.06
C VAL A 81 -18.47 -8.68 -10.11
N LYS A 82 -17.65 -8.82 -9.06
CA LYS A 82 -17.77 -9.89 -8.07
C LYS A 82 -19.09 -9.80 -7.31
N TYR A 83 -19.49 -8.59 -6.92
CA TYR A 83 -20.75 -8.33 -6.22
C TYR A 83 -21.96 -8.63 -7.08
N ILE A 84 -21.95 -8.22 -8.36
CA ILE A 84 -23.06 -8.46 -9.28
C ILE A 84 -23.24 -9.95 -9.57
N ILE A 85 -22.14 -10.67 -9.79
CA ILE A 85 -22.16 -12.13 -9.99
C ILE A 85 -22.76 -12.83 -8.78
N PHE A 86 -22.26 -12.52 -7.58
CA PHE A 86 -22.78 -13.11 -6.36
C PHE A 86 -24.25 -12.74 -6.12
N LEU A 87 -24.63 -11.48 -6.33
CA LEU A 87 -26.01 -11.03 -6.16
C LEU A 87 -26.97 -11.74 -7.13
N GLY A 88 -26.58 -11.86 -8.40
CA GLY A 88 -27.38 -12.59 -9.39
C GLY A 88 -27.53 -14.07 -9.03
N TYR A 89 -26.44 -14.70 -8.59
CA TYR A 89 -26.47 -16.08 -8.08
C TYR A 89 -27.35 -16.21 -6.83
N PHE A 90 -27.22 -15.30 -5.86
CA PHE A 90 -28.03 -15.25 -4.64
C PHE A 90 -29.52 -15.15 -4.96
N LEU A 91 -29.92 -14.20 -5.81
CA LEU A 91 -31.32 -13.97 -6.17
C LEU A 91 -31.92 -15.15 -6.93
N THR A 92 -31.18 -15.69 -7.90
CA THR A 92 -31.66 -16.83 -8.68
C THR A 92 -31.84 -18.08 -7.82
N ASN A 93 -30.91 -18.39 -6.91
CA ASN A 93 -31.07 -19.54 -6.02
C ASN A 93 -32.13 -19.31 -4.94
N LEU A 94 -32.23 -18.12 -4.35
CA LEU A 94 -33.30 -17.81 -3.39
C LEU A 94 -34.68 -18.02 -4.01
N PHE A 95 -34.89 -17.50 -5.21
CA PHE A 95 -36.15 -17.69 -5.93
C PHE A 95 -36.37 -19.14 -6.34
N SER A 96 -35.32 -19.86 -6.75
CA SER A 96 -35.38 -21.30 -7.05
C SER A 96 -35.89 -22.11 -5.86
N ASP A 97 -35.29 -21.88 -4.69
CA ASP A 97 -35.60 -22.62 -3.46
C ASP A 97 -37.04 -22.34 -3.02
N ILE A 98 -37.47 -21.08 -3.04
CA ILE A 98 -38.85 -20.70 -2.70
C ILE A 98 -39.84 -21.34 -3.68
N MET A 99 -39.63 -21.21 -4.99
CA MET A 99 -40.57 -21.74 -5.98
C MET A 99 -40.69 -23.26 -5.97
N TYR A 100 -39.62 -23.98 -5.66
CA TYR A 100 -39.62 -25.43 -5.69
C TYR A 100 -40.24 -26.06 -4.44
N TYR A 101 -39.94 -25.50 -3.26
CA TYR A 101 -40.32 -26.12 -2.00
C TYR A 101 -41.57 -25.51 -1.36
N LYS A 102 -41.90 -24.25 -1.66
CA LYS A 102 -43.09 -23.61 -1.10
C LYS A 102 -44.34 -24.36 -1.55
N ASP A 103 -45.18 -24.73 -0.57
CA ASP A 103 -46.41 -25.50 -0.76
C ASP A 103 -46.21 -26.91 -1.38
N SER A 104 -44.96 -27.38 -1.48
CA SER A 104 -44.62 -28.75 -1.90
C SER A 104 -44.63 -29.70 -0.69
N SER A 105 -44.95 -30.98 -0.91
CA SER A 105 -44.82 -32.02 0.12
C SER A 105 -43.39 -32.58 0.24
N LEU A 106 -42.41 -31.97 -0.45
CA LEU A 106 -41.03 -32.43 -0.49
C LEU A 106 -40.23 -31.83 0.67
N ALA A 107 -39.44 -32.66 1.34
CA ALA A 107 -38.50 -32.20 2.35
C ALA A 107 -37.40 -31.33 1.71
N TYR A 108 -36.97 -30.28 2.42
CA TYR A 108 -35.93 -29.38 1.94
C TYR A 108 -34.58 -30.10 1.80
N THR A 109 -34.01 -30.13 0.59
CA THR A 109 -32.69 -30.76 0.33
C THR A 109 -31.69 -29.85 -0.38
N SER A 110 -32.00 -28.56 -0.57
CA SER A 110 -31.06 -27.64 -1.22
C SER A 110 -30.00 -27.14 -0.24
N GLY A 111 -28.97 -27.96 -0.04
CA GLY A 111 -27.66 -27.55 0.48
C GLY A 111 -26.68 -27.48 -0.67
N ASN A 112 -26.50 -26.29 -1.26
CA ASN A 112 -25.70 -26.18 -2.48
C ASN A 112 -24.19 -26.11 -2.14
N LEU A 113 -23.43 -27.13 -2.56
CA LEU A 113 -21.97 -27.18 -2.41
C LEU A 113 -21.27 -25.95 -3.04
N VAL A 114 -21.85 -25.37 -4.09
CA VAL A 114 -21.40 -24.13 -4.72
C VAL A 114 -21.34 -22.97 -3.72
N GLU A 115 -22.31 -22.87 -2.80
CA GLU A 115 -22.36 -21.81 -1.80
C GLU A 115 -21.29 -21.97 -0.72
N VAL A 116 -21.04 -23.21 -0.29
CA VAL A 116 -19.93 -23.55 0.61
C VAL A 116 -18.59 -23.15 -0.03
N ILE A 117 -18.39 -23.53 -1.29
CA ILE A 117 -17.20 -23.16 -2.05
C ILE A 117 -17.08 -21.63 -2.14
N PHE A 118 -18.16 -20.90 -2.41
CA PHE A 118 -18.09 -19.44 -2.47
C PHE A 118 -17.72 -18.79 -1.16
N ILE A 119 -18.27 -19.24 -0.02
CA ILE A 119 -17.86 -18.71 1.28
C ILE A 119 -16.37 -18.96 1.51
N LEU A 120 -15.91 -20.20 1.34
CA LEU A 120 -14.55 -20.60 1.67
C LEU A 120 -13.49 -19.96 0.75
N PHE A 121 -13.83 -19.72 -0.50
CA PHE A 121 -12.93 -19.07 -1.46
C PHE A 121 -13.06 -17.54 -1.49
N SER A 122 -14.10 -16.95 -0.91
CA SER A 122 -14.26 -15.49 -0.84
C SER A 122 -13.03 -14.74 -0.25
N PRO A 123 -12.27 -15.27 0.74
CA PRO A 123 -11.07 -14.62 1.25
C PRO A 123 -9.90 -14.57 0.25
N ILE A 124 -9.84 -15.51 -0.70
CA ILE A 124 -8.73 -15.63 -1.66
C ILE A 124 -8.87 -14.57 -2.75
N PHE A 125 -10.09 -14.34 -3.21
CA PHE A 125 -10.31 -13.50 -4.37
C PHE A 125 -10.53 -12.03 -4.01
N VAL A 126 -10.84 -11.67 -2.76
CA VAL A 126 -11.49 -10.37 -2.53
C VAL A 126 -11.20 -9.71 -1.17
N THR A 127 -11.41 -8.39 -1.17
CA THR A 127 -11.37 -7.47 -0.04
C THR A 127 -12.26 -7.96 1.12
N LYS A 128 -11.93 -7.51 2.35
CA LYS A 128 -12.71 -7.79 3.58
C LYS A 128 -14.23 -7.60 3.37
N ARG A 129 -14.60 -6.57 2.62
CA ARG A 129 -16.00 -6.20 2.36
C ARG A 129 -16.77 -7.29 1.63
N PHE A 130 -16.16 -7.93 0.64
CA PHE A 130 -16.83 -8.97 -0.14
C PHE A 130 -16.97 -10.28 0.64
N THR A 131 -15.96 -10.68 1.42
CA THR A 131 -16.09 -11.84 2.31
C THR A 131 -17.29 -11.68 3.25
N TYR A 132 -17.45 -10.49 3.87
CA TYR A 132 -18.63 -10.22 4.69
C TYR A 132 -19.93 -10.21 3.88
N TYR A 133 -19.91 -9.66 2.66
CA TYR A 133 -21.08 -9.65 1.78
C TYR A 133 -21.58 -11.06 1.43
N VAL A 134 -20.66 -11.98 1.10
CA VAL A 134 -20.98 -13.38 0.79
C VAL A 134 -21.49 -14.12 2.02
N SER A 135 -20.77 -14.02 3.15
CA SER A 135 -21.13 -14.69 4.40
C SER A 135 -22.49 -14.24 4.94
N ILE A 136 -22.71 -12.93 5.07
CA ILE A 136 -23.99 -12.38 5.56
C ILE A 136 -25.10 -12.70 4.55
N GLY A 137 -24.83 -12.52 3.25
CA GLY A 137 -25.80 -12.81 2.19
C GLY A 137 -26.32 -14.23 2.25
N LEU A 138 -25.46 -15.23 2.34
CA LEU A 138 -25.89 -16.63 2.38
C LEU A 138 -26.61 -17.00 3.69
N ILE A 139 -26.17 -16.49 4.84
CA ILE A 139 -26.90 -16.69 6.10
C ILE A 139 -28.32 -16.09 5.99
N VAL A 140 -28.44 -14.86 5.49
CA VAL A 140 -29.73 -14.20 5.26
C VAL A 140 -30.59 -14.99 4.26
N LYS A 141 -30.00 -15.53 3.18
CA LYS A 141 -30.70 -16.40 2.23
C LYS A 141 -31.45 -17.52 2.95
N TYR A 142 -30.73 -18.32 3.73
CA TYR A 142 -31.31 -19.50 4.38
C TYR A 142 -32.28 -19.12 5.51
N ILE A 143 -32.08 -17.98 6.17
CA ILE A 143 -33.09 -17.45 7.12
C ILE A 143 -34.40 -17.13 6.39
N ILE A 144 -34.35 -16.44 5.25
CA ILE A 144 -35.54 -16.13 4.44
C ILE A 144 -36.22 -17.43 3.98
N VAL A 145 -35.44 -18.38 3.45
CA VAL A 145 -35.94 -19.69 3.02
C VAL A 145 -36.61 -20.45 4.17
N GLY A 146 -36.01 -20.45 5.36
CA GLY A 146 -36.56 -21.10 6.55
C GLY A 146 -37.89 -20.47 7.00
N ILE A 147 -38.00 -19.14 6.95
CA ILE A 147 -39.25 -18.43 7.27
C ILE A 147 -40.35 -18.75 6.25
N VAL A 148 -40.01 -18.86 4.97
CA VAL A 148 -40.99 -19.06 3.88
C VAL A 148 -41.46 -20.51 3.78
N ILE A 149 -40.55 -21.48 3.86
CA ILE A 149 -40.86 -22.91 3.70
C ILE A 149 -41.37 -23.52 5.01
N GLN A 150 -40.95 -22.99 6.16
CA GLN A 150 -41.29 -23.50 7.50
C GLN A 150 -40.85 -24.96 7.74
N ASP A 151 -39.82 -25.44 7.02
CA ASP A 151 -39.22 -26.75 7.21
C ASP A 151 -38.01 -26.67 8.19
N PRO A 152 -38.01 -27.43 9.31
CA PRO A 152 -36.89 -27.47 10.25
C PRO A 152 -35.55 -27.90 9.64
N ILE A 153 -35.55 -28.66 8.53
CA ILE A 153 -34.32 -29.14 7.88
C ILE A 153 -33.46 -27.98 7.38
N VAL A 154 -34.05 -26.80 7.09
CA VAL A 154 -33.32 -25.58 6.69
C VAL A 154 -32.32 -25.11 7.77
N MET A 155 -32.46 -25.54 9.03
CA MET A 155 -31.48 -25.26 10.08
C MET A 155 -30.10 -25.84 9.80
N PHE A 156 -30.01 -26.98 9.11
CA PHE A 156 -28.74 -27.63 8.79
C PHE A 156 -27.84 -26.76 7.89
N PRO A 157 -28.28 -26.26 6.72
CA PRO A 157 -27.46 -25.38 5.91
C PRO A 157 -27.19 -24.03 6.59
N ILE A 158 -28.07 -23.49 7.44
CA ILE A 158 -27.77 -22.29 8.24
C ILE A 158 -26.53 -22.54 9.12
N ILE A 159 -26.51 -23.65 9.85
CA ILE A 159 -25.38 -24.02 10.71
C ILE A 159 -24.09 -24.18 9.87
N ILE A 160 -24.18 -24.87 8.72
CA ILE A 160 -23.03 -25.01 7.80
C ILE A 160 -22.55 -23.64 7.33
N MET A 161 -23.43 -22.73 6.90
CA MET A 161 -23.04 -21.40 6.43
C MET A 161 -22.36 -20.58 7.54
N ILE A 162 -22.83 -20.70 8.79
CA ILE A 162 -22.20 -20.05 9.95
C ILE A 162 -20.80 -20.61 10.18
N VAL A 163 -20.65 -21.94 10.21
CA VAL A 163 -19.35 -22.61 10.39
C VAL A 163 -18.37 -22.25 9.26
N CYS A 164 -18.81 -22.35 8.01
CA CYS A 164 -18.00 -21.97 6.85
C CYS A 164 -17.64 -20.49 6.85
N SER A 165 -18.54 -19.61 7.28
CA SER A 165 -18.26 -18.17 7.38
C SER A 165 -17.23 -17.88 8.47
N PHE A 166 -17.28 -18.61 9.59
CA PHE A 166 -16.26 -18.52 10.63
C PHE A 166 -14.89 -18.99 10.13
N ILE A 167 -14.84 -20.12 9.40
CA ILE A 167 -13.62 -20.61 8.76
C ILE A 167 -13.08 -19.58 7.76
N ALA A 168 -13.93 -19.04 6.89
CA ALA A 168 -13.55 -18.02 5.90
C ALA A 168 -13.02 -16.75 6.59
N PHE A 169 -13.61 -16.34 7.71
CA PHE A 169 -13.12 -15.22 8.51
C PHE A 169 -11.72 -15.49 9.08
N ILE A 170 -11.47 -16.68 9.64
CA ILE A 170 -10.14 -17.08 10.11
C ILE A 170 -9.13 -17.06 8.97
N LEU A 171 -9.46 -17.64 7.81
CA LEU A 171 -8.59 -17.65 6.63
C LEU A 171 -8.28 -16.23 6.15
N LEU A 172 -9.29 -15.37 6.05
CA LEU A 172 -9.13 -13.96 5.68
C LEU A 172 -8.17 -13.25 6.64
N HIS A 173 -8.40 -13.37 7.94
CA HIS A 173 -7.56 -12.70 8.94
C HIS A 173 -6.13 -13.22 8.91
N ARG A 174 -5.93 -14.54 8.74
CA ARG A 174 -4.61 -15.16 8.60
C ARG A 174 -3.87 -14.66 7.36
N ILE A 175 -4.52 -14.65 6.19
CA ILE A 175 -3.91 -14.15 4.94
C ILE A 175 -3.52 -12.69 5.07
N LEU A 176 -4.41 -11.85 5.61
CA LEU A 176 -4.14 -10.42 5.78
C LEU A 176 -3.01 -10.14 6.77
N ASN A 177 -2.96 -10.88 7.88
CA ASN A 177 -1.88 -10.74 8.85
C ASN A 177 -0.54 -11.22 8.26
N TYR A 178 -0.55 -12.29 7.46
CA TYR A 178 0.64 -12.77 6.77
C TYR A 178 1.15 -11.76 5.74
N ILE A 179 0.26 -11.19 4.92
CA ILE A 179 0.61 -10.12 3.96
C ILE A 179 1.18 -8.90 4.71
N LYS A 180 0.57 -8.52 5.83
CA LYS A 180 1.07 -7.41 6.65
C LYS A 180 2.46 -7.72 7.22
N ALA A 181 2.68 -8.92 7.74
CA ALA A 181 3.98 -9.36 8.26
C ALA A 181 5.05 -9.38 7.16
N LEU A 182 4.71 -9.89 5.97
CA LEU A 182 5.59 -9.84 4.80
C LEU A 182 5.95 -8.41 4.44
N LYS A 183 4.95 -7.52 4.32
CA LYS A 183 5.18 -6.11 4.00
C LYS A 183 6.11 -5.46 5.03
N ASN A 184 5.84 -5.65 6.32
CA ASN A 184 6.69 -5.10 7.38
C ASN A 184 8.13 -5.63 7.28
N SER A 185 8.31 -6.92 7.02
CA SER A 185 9.64 -7.51 6.85
C SER A 185 10.38 -6.93 5.64
N TYR A 186 9.70 -6.68 4.51
CA TYR A 186 10.28 -5.99 3.36
C TYR A 186 10.67 -4.54 3.70
N ASP A 187 9.81 -3.79 4.40
CA ASP A 187 10.08 -2.42 4.81
C ASP A 187 11.29 -2.35 5.77
N GLU A 188 11.39 -3.28 6.73
CA GLU A 188 12.54 -3.41 7.65
C GLU A 188 13.85 -3.78 6.93
N GLN A 189 13.80 -4.70 5.96
CA GLN A 189 14.96 -5.06 5.15
C GLN A 189 15.44 -3.88 4.29
N LEU A 190 14.52 -3.16 3.65
CA LEU A 190 14.85 -1.96 2.89
C LEU A 190 15.49 -0.90 3.78
N GLU A 191 14.94 -0.66 4.97
CA GLU A 191 15.53 0.27 5.94
C GLU A 191 16.95 -0.16 6.35
N GLY A 192 17.16 -1.44 6.63
CA GLY A 192 18.48 -1.98 6.96
C GLY A 192 19.51 -1.79 5.83
N ILE A 193 19.10 -2.05 4.59
CA ILE A 193 19.96 -1.85 3.40
C ILE A 193 20.30 -0.36 3.22
N VAL A 194 19.30 0.53 3.29
CA VAL A 194 19.49 1.97 3.16
C VAL A 194 20.44 2.49 4.26
N LYS A 195 20.23 2.09 5.52
CA LYS A 195 21.14 2.44 6.63
C LYS A 195 22.55 1.89 6.41
N GLY A 196 22.70 0.68 5.86
CA GLY A 196 24.00 0.11 5.52
C GLY A 196 24.74 0.90 4.42
N VAL A 197 24.01 1.35 3.40
CA VAL A 197 24.55 2.23 2.34
C VAL A 197 25.01 3.57 2.91
N ILE A 198 24.21 4.18 3.79
CA ILE A 198 24.59 5.44 4.46
C ILE A 198 25.81 5.24 5.34
N ALA A 199 25.84 4.19 6.15
CA ALA A 199 26.99 3.88 6.98
C ALA A 199 28.27 3.73 6.14
N THR A 200 28.16 3.12 4.95
CA THR A 200 29.28 3.00 4.01
C THR A 200 29.71 4.36 3.45
N LEU A 201 28.75 5.23 3.12
CA LEU A 201 29.05 6.59 2.67
C LEU A 201 29.71 7.43 3.78
N GLU A 202 29.22 7.34 5.01
CA GLU A 202 29.77 8.04 6.17
C GLU A 202 31.18 7.55 6.55
N LEU A 203 31.55 6.31 6.19
CA LEU A 203 32.95 5.86 6.32
C LEU A 203 33.89 6.59 5.36
N LYS A 204 33.39 6.97 4.17
CA LYS A 204 34.13 7.74 3.17
C LYS A 204 34.19 9.23 3.53
N ASP A 205 33.13 9.77 4.13
CA ASP A 205 33.07 11.14 4.66
C ASP A 205 32.79 11.14 6.17
N PRO A 206 33.82 10.92 7.02
CA PRO A 206 33.65 10.78 8.47
C PRO A 206 32.98 11.99 9.15
N TYR A 207 33.00 13.16 8.52
CA TYR A 207 32.40 14.38 9.05
C TYR A 207 30.88 14.41 8.90
N THR A 208 30.31 13.52 8.10
CA THR A 208 28.86 13.38 7.89
C THR A 208 28.20 12.34 8.79
N ARG A 209 28.90 11.83 9.81
CA ARG A 209 28.34 10.77 10.68
C ARG A 209 27.01 11.19 11.33
N GLY A 210 25.96 10.43 11.08
CA GLY A 210 24.60 10.69 11.53
C GLY A 210 23.94 11.93 10.91
N HIS A 211 24.58 12.59 9.94
CA HIS A 211 24.03 13.76 9.24
C HIS A 211 22.75 13.39 8.50
N SER A 212 22.81 12.34 7.68
CA SER A 212 21.67 11.87 6.90
C SER A 212 20.46 11.55 7.79
N GLU A 213 20.68 10.93 8.94
CA GLU A 213 19.60 10.62 9.90
C GLU A 213 18.97 11.89 10.50
N ARG A 214 19.79 12.87 10.89
CA ARG A 214 19.30 14.15 11.44
C ARG A 214 18.54 14.96 10.39
N VAL A 215 19.09 15.07 9.17
CA VAL A 215 18.41 15.72 8.04
C VAL A 215 17.07 15.06 7.76
N ALA A 216 17.03 13.73 7.70
CA ALA A 216 15.79 13.00 7.49
C ALA A 216 14.78 13.23 8.64
N ALA A 217 15.23 13.29 9.90
CA ALA A 217 14.37 13.59 11.04
C ALA A 217 13.78 15.02 10.98
N TYR A 218 14.60 16.02 10.67
CA TYR A 218 14.17 17.41 10.48
C TYR A 218 13.17 17.55 9.34
N ALA A 219 13.50 16.97 8.18
CA ALA A 219 12.68 17.01 6.98
C ALA A 219 11.32 16.32 7.21
N MET A 220 11.30 15.17 7.86
CA MET A 220 10.06 14.47 8.23
C MET A 220 9.18 15.34 9.13
N LYS A 221 9.77 15.92 10.18
CA LYS A 221 9.03 16.77 11.11
C LYS A 221 8.42 17.99 10.42
N MET A 222 9.14 18.58 9.48
CA MET A 222 8.62 19.68 8.67
C MET A 222 7.53 19.22 7.71
N ALA A 223 7.71 18.12 6.99
CA ALA A 223 6.72 17.57 6.07
C ALA A 223 5.40 17.20 6.79
N GLU A 224 5.48 16.60 7.97
CA GLU A 224 4.30 16.30 8.81
C GLU A 224 3.56 17.56 9.22
N ALA A 225 4.28 18.61 9.63
CA ALA A 225 3.70 19.88 10.06
C ALA A 225 2.96 20.63 8.92
N THR A 226 3.21 20.27 7.66
CA THR A 226 2.44 20.83 6.52
C THR A 226 0.98 20.37 6.48
N GLY A 227 0.66 19.22 7.09
CA GLY A 227 -0.66 18.59 7.00
C GLY A 227 -1.05 18.10 5.59
N LYS A 228 -0.14 18.14 4.61
CA LYS A 228 -0.42 17.80 3.20
C LYS A 228 -0.29 16.31 2.88
N PHE A 229 0.41 15.54 3.73
CA PHE A 229 0.77 14.15 3.47
C PHE A 229 0.30 13.23 4.57
N LYS A 230 -0.16 12.02 4.20
CA LYS A 230 -0.39 10.95 5.17
C LYS A 230 0.95 10.36 5.61
N PRO A 231 1.07 9.83 6.84
CA PRO A 231 2.31 9.20 7.31
C PRO A 231 2.85 8.12 6.35
N SER A 232 1.96 7.32 5.75
CA SER A 232 2.34 6.30 4.77
C SER A 232 2.96 6.83 3.47
N GLU A 233 2.69 8.10 3.12
CA GLU A 233 3.24 8.74 1.92
C GLU A 233 4.65 9.27 2.15
N LEU A 234 5.02 9.52 3.42
CA LEU A 234 6.32 10.07 3.78
C LEU A 234 7.39 8.99 4.03
N ASN A 235 7.04 7.70 4.03
CA ASN A 235 8.02 6.62 4.23
C ASN A 235 9.14 6.64 3.18
N TYR A 236 8.80 6.80 1.90
CA TYR A 236 9.82 6.88 0.83
C TYR A 236 10.51 8.24 0.75
N PHE A 237 9.84 9.31 1.21
CA PHE A 237 10.49 10.60 1.41
C PHE A 237 11.60 10.51 2.46
N TYR A 238 11.36 9.81 3.57
CA TYR A 238 12.37 9.55 4.59
C TYR A 238 13.61 8.86 4.01
N TYR A 239 13.44 7.79 3.21
CA TYR A 239 14.57 7.14 2.55
C TYR A 239 15.29 8.04 1.53
N ALA A 240 14.54 8.88 0.81
CA ALA A 240 15.16 9.85 -0.11
C ALA A 240 15.98 10.92 0.64
N CYS A 241 15.52 11.40 1.80
CA CYS A 241 16.29 12.31 2.66
C CYS A 241 17.55 11.62 3.22
N LEU A 242 17.43 10.36 3.65
CA LEU A 242 18.57 9.57 4.10
C LEU A 242 19.64 9.41 3.01
N LEU A 243 19.23 9.34 1.74
CA LEU A 243 20.09 9.13 0.58
C LEU A 243 20.40 10.40 -0.22
N HIS A 244 20.02 11.59 0.26
CA HIS A 244 20.16 12.84 -0.51
C HIS A 244 21.59 13.08 -1.02
N ASP A 245 22.58 12.63 -0.24
CA ASP A 245 24.01 12.78 -0.51
C ASP A 245 24.66 11.54 -1.16
N ILE A 246 23.90 10.51 -1.55
CA ILE A 246 24.46 9.22 -2.01
C ILE A 246 25.42 9.35 -3.19
N GLY A 247 25.24 10.37 -4.03
CA GLY A 247 26.15 10.64 -5.16
C GLY A 247 27.56 11.04 -4.73
N LYS A 248 27.80 11.39 -3.46
CA LYS A 248 29.17 11.64 -2.95
C LYS A 248 30.09 10.43 -3.10
N VAL A 249 29.54 9.24 -3.35
CA VAL A 249 30.30 8.04 -3.74
C VAL A 249 31.20 8.28 -4.96
N SER A 250 30.81 9.14 -5.91
CA SER A 250 31.62 9.43 -7.11
C SER A 250 32.63 10.58 -6.93
N ILE A 251 32.58 11.31 -5.81
CA ILE A 251 33.46 12.46 -5.57
C ILE A 251 34.83 11.96 -5.08
N PRO A 252 35.97 12.41 -5.65
CA PRO A 252 37.30 12.01 -5.19
C PRO A 252 37.55 12.38 -3.72
N ASP A 253 38.21 11.49 -2.97
CA ASP A 253 38.53 11.69 -1.55
C ASP A 253 39.36 12.96 -1.33
N SER A 254 40.29 13.26 -2.24
CA SER A 254 41.12 14.47 -2.18
C SER A 254 40.32 15.78 -2.20
N ILE A 255 39.11 15.75 -2.76
CA ILE A 255 38.18 16.88 -2.79
C ILE A 255 37.27 16.82 -1.56
N LEU A 256 36.68 15.65 -1.29
CA LEU A 256 35.69 15.49 -0.23
C LEU A 256 36.26 15.72 1.18
N THR A 257 37.50 15.30 1.43
CA THR A 257 38.17 15.44 2.73
C THR A 257 39.18 16.59 2.78
N LYS A 258 39.16 17.51 1.80
CA LYS A 258 40.13 18.61 1.73
C LYS A 258 40.04 19.52 2.98
N PRO A 259 41.15 19.73 3.72
CA PRO A 259 41.16 20.67 4.83
C PRO A 259 41.30 22.10 4.30
N GLY A 260 40.18 22.76 3.98
CA GLY A 260 40.18 24.15 3.52
C GLY A 260 39.03 24.48 2.57
N MET A 261 39.12 25.66 1.94
CA MET A 261 38.19 26.04 0.89
C MET A 261 38.48 25.26 -0.39
N LEU A 262 37.40 24.91 -1.10
CA LEU A 262 37.47 24.32 -2.43
C LEU A 262 37.73 25.42 -3.45
N THR A 263 38.46 25.08 -4.50
CA THR A 263 38.53 25.85 -5.74
C THR A 263 37.19 25.77 -6.48
N ASP A 264 36.97 26.68 -7.43
CA ASP A 264 35.74 26.68 -8.21
C ASP A 264 35.58 25.37 -9.02
N GLU A 265 36.69 24.85 -9.56
CA GLU A 265 36.71 23.58 -10.29
C GLU A 265 36.41 22.37 -9.38
N GLU A 266 36.96 22.34 -8.17
CA GLU A 266 36.65 21.30 -7.19
C GLU A 266 35.18 21.38 -6.75
N PHE A 267 34.66 22.59 -6.58
CA PHE A 267 33.27 22.80 -6.21
C PHE A 267 32.32 22.38 -7.34
N ASP A 268 32.68 22.62 -8.61
CA ASP A 268 31.94 22.11 -9.77
C ASP A 268 31.85 20.59 -9.78
N ILE A 269 32.91 19.89 -9.36
CA ILE A 269 32.89 18.43 -9.18
C ILE A 269 31.89 18.04 -8.08
N ILE A 270 31.88 18.74 -6.94
CA ILE A 270 30.90 18.47 -5.86
C ILE A 270 29.47 18.65 -6.34
N LYS A 271 29.17 19.68 -7.17
CA LYS A 271 27.82 19.94 -7.69
C LYS A 271 27.24 18.79 -8.52
N THR A 272 28.04 17.80 -8.92
CA THR A 272 27.58 16.63 -9.67
C THR A 272 26.86 15.59 -8.82
N HIS A 273 27.07 15.57 -7.49
CA HIS A 273 26.55 14.51 -6.63
C HIS A 273 25.01 14.39 -6.61
N PRO A 274 24.17 15.45 -6.74
CA PRO A 274 22.73 15.28 -6.79
C PRO A 274 22.30 14.49 -8.04
N VAL A 275 22.97 14.76 -9.17
CA VAL A 275 22.72 14.09 -10.46
C VAL A 275 23.14 12.63 -10.39
N VAL A 276 24.36 12.36 -9.91
CA VAL A 276 24.88 10.99 -9.75
C VAL A 276 24.05 10.20 -8.74
N GLY A 277 23.65 10.82 -7.63
CA GLY A 277 22.83 10.18 -6.61
C GLY A 277 21.45 9.79 -7.12
N ALA A 278 20.82 10.69 -7.88
CA ALA A 278 19.55 10.41 -8.54
C ALA A 278 19.68 9.28 -9.59
N GLU A 279 20.75 9.26 -10.39
CA GLU A 279 21.03 8.17 -11.32
C GLU A 279 21.16 6.83 -10.59
N ALA A 280 21.92 6.79 -9.49
CA ALA A 280 22.22 5.56 -8.74
C ALA A 280 20.98 4.87 -8.16
N ILE A 281 19.92 5.64 -7.85
CA ILE A 281 18.71 5.12 -7.20
C ILE A 281 17.46 5.16 -8.09
N ARG A 282 17.60 5.51 -9.38
CA ARG A 282 16.46 5.69 -10.30
C ARG A 282 15.58 4.46 -10.42
N ASP A 283 16.17 3.28 -10.35
CA ASP A 283 15.47 2.00 -10.50
C ASP A 283 15.01 1.40 -9.16
N VAL A 284 15.27 2.08 -8.04
CA VAL A 284 14.83 1.62 -6.71
C VAL A 284 13.37 1.98 -6.49
N GLU A 285 12.51 0.97 -6.58
CA GLU A 285 11.06 1.16 -6.48
C GLU A 285 10.65 1.85 -5.16
N GLY A 286 9.74 2.83 -5.27
CA GLY A 286 9.29 3.64 -4.15
C GLY A 286 10.17 4.87 -3.86
N ILE A 287 11.50 4.72 -3.88
CA ILE A 287 12.42 5.86 -3.74
C ILE A 287 12.45 6.68 -5.04
N ALA A 288 12.35 6.03 -6.20
CA ALA A 288 12.27 6.69 -7.50
C ALA A 288 11.14 7.73 -7.60
N ASP A 289 10.00 7.50 -6.92
CA ASP A 289 8.88 8.45 -6.87
C ASP A 289 9.26 9.76 -6.13
N ASN A 290 10.34 9.73 -5.31
CA ASN A 290 10.88 10.85 -4.54
C ASN A 290 12.28 11.30 -5.03
N ILE A 291 12.71 10.86 -6.22
CA ILE A 291 14.04 11.16 -6.78
C ILE A 291 14.34 12.66 -6.84
N GLY A 292 13.31 13.50 -6.98
CA GLY A 292 13.46 14.95 -7.00
C GLY A 292 14.04 15.52 -5.70
N VAL A 293 13.89 14.83 -4.57
CA VAL A 293 14.53 15.19 -3.30
C VAL A 293 16.05 15.12 -3.45
N ILE A 294 16.55 14.00 -3.96
CA ILE A 294 18.00 13.80 -4.15
C ILE A 294 18.52 14.73 -5.24
N TYR A 295 17.81 14.85 -6.36
CA TYR A 295 18.29 15.64 -7.50
C TYR A 295 18.27 17.15 -7.23
N HIS A 296 17.30 17.66 -6.47
CA HIS A 296 17.05 19.11 -6.33
C HIS A 296 17.25 19.69 -4.91
N HIS A 297 17.78 18.94 -3.94
CA HIS A 297 17.95 19.47 -2.57
C HIS A 297 18.93 20.64 -2.45
N HIS A 298 19.74 20.92 -3.48
CA HIS A 298 20.60 22.10 -3.58
C HIS A 298 20.07 23.19 -4.52
N GLU A 299 18.86 23.04 -5.06
CA GLU A 299 18.16 24.16 -5.70
C GLU A 299 17.80 25.23 -4.67
N ARG A 300 17.81 26.48 -5.10
CA ARG A 300 17.54 27.64 -4.24
C ARG A 300 16.29 28.35 -4.71
N TRP A 301 15.50 28.88 -3.78
CA TRP A 301 14.26 29.59 -4.12
C TRP A 301 14.48 30.73 -5.16
N ASP A 302 15.62 31.41 -5.09
CA ASP A 302 16.07 32.48 -5.99
C ASP A 302 16.61 32.01 -7.35
N GLY A 303 16.68 30.71 -7.63
CA GLY A 303 17.20 30.16 -8.88
C GLY A 303 18.72 30.13 -9.00
N LYS A 304 19.47 30.48 -7.94
CA LYS A 304 20.95 30.44 -7.93
C LYS A 304 21.51 29.08 -7.47
N GLY A 305 20.65 28.09 -7.33
CA GLY A 305 21.01 26.73 -6.93
C GLY A 305 21.51 25.88 -8.10
N TYR A 306 21.66 24.59 -7.85
CA TYR A 306 22.10 23.59 -8.82
C TYR A 306 21.33 22.28 -8.59
N PRO A 307 21.27 21.37 -9.57
CA PRO A 307 21.95 21.38 -10.88
C PRO A 307 21.25 22.16 -11.99
N ASN A 308 19.95 22.44 -11.89
CA ASN A 308 19.17 23.01 -12.99
C ASN A 308 18.89 24.51 -12.84
N GLY A 309 19.14 25.10 -11.66
CA GLY A 309 18.84 26.52 -11.39
C GLY A 309 17.34 26.78 -11.33
N LEU A 310 16.58 25.82 -10.80
CA LEU A 310 15.13 25.96 -10.64
C LEU A 310 14.82 27.03 -9.59
N SER A 311 13.77 27.80 -9.82
CA SER A 311 13.32 28.88 -8.92
C SER A 311 11.88 28.68 -8.46
N GLY A 312 11.61 29.18 -7.25
CA GLY A 312 10.27 29.17 -6.66
C GLY A 312 9.63 27.79 -6.60
N GLU A 313 8.38 27.71 -7.03
CA GLU A 313 7.58 26.48 -6.99
C GLU A 313 7.97 25.43 -8.05
N ASN A 314 8.84 25.78 -9.01
CA ASN A 314 9.37 24.80 -9.96
C ASN A 314 10.26 23.77 -9.26
N ILE A 315 10.81 24.11 -8.09
CA ILE A 315 11.53 23.17 -7.24
C ILE A 315 10.52 22.22 -6.58
N PRO A 316 10.70 20.89 -6.68
CA PRO A 316 9.84 19.92 -6.01
C PRO A 316 9.68 20.26 -4.53
N PHE A 317 8.43 20.24 -4.04
CA PHE A 317 8.11 20.68 -2.68
C PHE A 317 8.94 19.97 -1.61
N LEU A 318 9.07 18.64 -1.72
CA LEU A 318 9.85 17.84 -0.77
C LEU A 318 11.36 18.12 -0.86
N ALA A 319 11.88 18.54 -2.02
CA ALA A 319 13.27 18.97 -2.14
C ALA A 319 13.50 20.31 -1.41
N ARG A 320 12.55 21.24 -1.48
CA ARG A 320 12.59 22.50 -0.71
C ARG A 320 12.58 22.24 0.80
N VAL A 321 11.81 21.27 1.26
CA VAL A 321 11.81 20.83 2.68
C VAL A 321 13.18 20.28 3.07
N THR A 322 13.75 19.39 2.26
CA THR A 322 15.07 18.81 2.52
C THR A 322 16.19 19.86 2.52
N ALA A 323 16.12 20.86 1.65
CA ALA A 323 17.11 21.95 1.59
C ALA A 323 17.19 22.75 2.91
N VAL A 324 16.05 23.01 3.55
CA VAL A 324 16.01 23.71 4.85
C VAL A 324 16.60 22.81 5.95
N ALA A 325 16.24 21.53 5.94
CA ALA A 325 16.72 20.53 6.90
C ALA A 325 18.24 20.32 6.81
N ASP A 326 18.77 20.15 5.60
CA ASP A 326 20.20 19.99 5.33
C ASP A 326 20.98 21.24 5.79
N ALA A 327 20.53 22.44 5.40
CA ALA A 327 21.19 23.67 5.80
C ALA A 327 21.26 23.84 7.32
N PHE A 328 20.18 23.52 8.04
CA PHE A 328 20.17 23.59 9.49
C PHE A 328 21.16 22.60 10.11
N ASP A 329 21.10 21.31 9.72
CA ASP A 329 22.02 20.31 10.27
C ASP A 329 23.48 20.62 9.96
N ALA A 330 23.75 21.08 8.73
CA ALA A 330 25.07 21.50 8.31
C ALA A 330 25.63 22.63 9.17
N MET A 331 24.79 23.56 9.63
CA MET A 331 25.16 24.67 10.51
C MET A 331 25.34 24.24 11.96
N THR A 332 24.52 23.32 12.46
CA THR A 332 24.49 22.92 13.87
C THR A 332 25.37 21.70 14.18
N SER A 333 26.03 21.13 13.17
CA SER A 333 26.95 20.00 13.32
C SER A 333 28.40 20.43 13.07
N SER A 334 29.34 19.88 13.85
CA SER A 334 30.77 20.13 13.66
C SER A 334 31.27 19.49 12.37
N ARG A 335 32.12 20.20 11.63
CA ARG A 335 32.79 19.72 10.41
C ARG A 335 34.31 19.86 10.54
N SER A 336 35.06 19.24 9.63
CA SER A 336 36.54 19.29 9.61
C SER A 336 37.11 20.69 9.71
N TYR A 337 36.45 21.65 9.06
CA TYR A 337 36.90 23.03 8.90
C TYR A 337 36.18 24.03 9.82
N ARG A 338 35.16 23.61 10.58
CA ARG A 338 34.43 24.54 11.48
C ARG A 338 33.74 23.84 12.67
N PRO A 339 33.71 24.48 13.85
CA PRO A 339 32.82 24.05 14.93
C PRO A 339 31.35 24.27 14.57
N ALA A 340 30.45 23.51 15.21
CA ALA A 340 29.01 23.74 15.15
C ALA A 340 28.64 25.17 15.58
N LEU A 341 27.70 25.79 14.89
CA LEU A 341 27.10 27.07 15.31
C LEU A 341 26.10 26.85 16.45
N GLN A 342 25.89 27.89 17.26
CA GLN A 342 24.79 27.92 18.22
C GLN A 342 23.44 27.83 17.47
N PHE A 343 22.46 27.15 18.06
CA PHE A 343 21.16 26.92 17.42
C PHE A 343 20.46 28.22 17.03
N GLU A 344 20.56 29.24 17.88
CA GLU A 344 19.99 30.57 17.67
C GLU A 344 20.61 31.26 16.44
N VAL A 345 21.91 31.03 16.20
CA VAL A 345 22.61 31.56 15.01
C VAL A 345 22.17 30.82 13.76
N ALA A 346 22.04 29.49 13.83
CA ALA A 346 21.54 28.68 12.72
C ALA A 346 20.08 29.05 12.37
N TYR A 347 19.25 29.25 13.40
CA TYR A 347 17.88 29.75 13.27
C TYR A 347 17.87 31.08 12.51
N GLN A 348 18.61 32.08 12.99
CA GLN A 348 18.62 33.40 12.34
C GLN A 348 19.07 33.32 10.87
N ARG A 349 20.07 32.49 10.53
CA ARG A 349 20.52 32.30 9.14
C ARG A 349 19.45 31.69 8.23
N ILE A 350 18.63 30.77 8.74
CA ILE A 350 17.48 30.23 7.98
C ILE A 350 16.47 31.35 7.71
N LEU A 351 16.20 32.20 8.71
CA LEU A 351 15.29 33.35 8.57
C LEU A 351 15.82 34.38 7.56
N ASP A 352 17.11 34.70 7.62
CA ASP A 352 17.75 35.65 6.69
C ASP A 352 17.76 35.11 5.23
N GLY A 353 17.75 33.77 5.08
CA GLY A 353 17.63 33.10 3.79
C GLY A 353 16.21 33.04 3.21
N GLN A 354 15.21 33.59 3.90
CA GLN A 354 13.81 33.59 3.47
C GLN A 354 13.63 34.30 2.12
N GLY A 355 13.03 33.62 1.14
CA GLY A 355 12.79 34.17 -0.19
C GLY A 355 14.04 34.29 -1.07
N SER A 356 15.21 33.89 -0.58
CA SER A 356 16.44 33.76 -1.36
C SER A 356 16.85 32.30 -1.48
N GLN A 357 17.46 31.74 -0.43
CA GLN A 357 17.82 30.33 -0.41
C GLN A 357 16.60 29.44 -0.19
N PHE A 358 15.70 29.85 0.70
CA PHE A 358 14.63 29.02 1.20
C PHE A 358 13.24 29.54 0.82
N ASP A 359 12.31 28.61 0.64
CA ASP A 359 10.89 28.89 0.41
C ASP A 359 10.31 29.68 1.61
N PRO A 360 9.73 30.87 1.38
CA PRO A 360 9.13 31.67 2.45
C PRO A 360 8.10 30.92 3.30
N GLN A 361 7.27 30.07 2.69
CA GLN A 361 6.24 29.32 3.40
C GLN A 361 6.84 28.27 4.32
N LEU A 362 7.93 27.62 3.88
CA LEU A 362 8.64 26.63 4.70
C LEU A 362 9.43 27.28 5.83
N VAL A 363 9.96 28.49 5.62
CA VAL A 363 10.60 29.26 6.71
C VAL A 363 9.58 29.66 7.77
N GLU A 364 8.37 30.09 7.40
CA GLU A 364 7.32 30.35 8.39
C GLU A 364 6.93 29.10 9.17
N LEU A 365 6.85 27.94 8.50
CA LEU A 365 6.61 26.66 9.17
C LEU A 365 7.77 26.27 10.08
N PHE A 366 9.01 26.46 9.64
CA PHE A 366 10.22 26.24 10.43
C PHE A 366 10.19 26.98 11.76
N LYS A 367 9.78 28.26 11.77
CA LYS A 367 9.65 29.06 13.00
C LYS A 367 8.75 28.38 14.05
N GLN A 368 7.66 27.75 13.60
CA GLN A 368 6.71 27.08 14.49
C GLN A 368 7.25 25.77 15.06
N ILE A 369 8.00 25.00 14.25
CA ILE A 369 8.50 23.68 14.63
C ILE A 369 9.96 23.69 15.13
N TYR A 370 10.62 24.85 15.16
CA TYR A 370 12.01 24.99 15.59
C TYR A 370 12.30 24.38 16.98
N PRO A 371 11.43 24.51 18.01
CA PRO A 371 11.66 23.84 19.30
C PRO A 371 11.83 22.32 19.16
N ASP A 372 11.08 21.69 18.25
CA ASP A 372 11.19 20.25 17.98
C ASP A 372 12.53 19.91 17.31
N TRP A 373 13.04 20.77 16.42
CA TRP A 373 14.34 20.59 15.78
C TRP A 373 15.50 20.71 16.78
N VAL A 374 15.42 21.65 17.73
CA VAL A 374 16.39 21.73 18.83
C VAL A 374 16.38 20.43 19.66
N GLN A 375 15.19 19.88 19.94
CA GLN A 375 15.06 18.62 20.68
C GLN A 375 15.62 17.42 19.90
N ILE A 376 15.36 17.33 18.60
CA ILE A 376 15.94 16.32 17.72
C ILE A 376 17.47 16.38 17.79
N SER A 377 18.07 17.56 17.62
CA SER A 377 19.52 17.73 17.67
C SER A 377 20.12 17.24 18.99
N LYS A 378 19.52 17.65 20.11
CA LYS A 378 19.96 17.25 21.47
C LYS A 378 19.86 15.75 21.70
N THR A 379 18.88 15.08 21.10
CA THR A 379 18.68 13.63 21.24
C THR A 379 19.76 12.84 20.49
N TYR A 380 20.11 13.26 19.27
CA TYR A 380 21.20 12.64 18.50
C TYR A 380 22.58 12.85 19.15
N CYS A 381 22.84 14.01 19.76
CA CYS A 381 24.05 14.25 20.55
C CYS A 381 24.17 13.31 21.77
N LYS A 382 23.05 12.76 22.26
CA LYS A 382 23.02 11.78 23.36
C LYS A 382 23.03 10.32 22.87
N GLY A 383 23.09 10.08 21.55
CA GLY A 383 23.20 8.75 20.97
C GLY A 383 21.91 7.92 20.94
N VAL A 384 20.74 8.53 21.13
CA VAL A 384 19.43 7.84 21.19
C VAL A 384 18.73 7.88 19.82
N ASP A 385 18.34 6.71 19.29
CA ASP A 385 17.51 6.58 18.08
C ASP A 385 16.06 6.99 18.37
N LEU A 386 15.53 7.94 17.59
CA LEU A 386 14.20 8.53 17.75
C LEU A 386 13.03 7.60 17.36
N ARG A 387 13.29 6.41 16.81
CA ARG A 387 12.22 5.44 16.47
C ARG A 387 12.08 4.25 17.43
N GLY A 388 12.68 4.33 18.63
CA GLY A 388 12.45 3.33 19.68
C GLY A 388 13.21 2.01 19.48
N GLY A 389 14.19 1.98 18.58
CA GLY A 389 15.21 0.93 18.56
C GLY A 389 16.19 1.15 19.71
N LYS A 390 16.17 0.26 20.71
CA LYS A 390 17.29 0.18 21.67
C LYS A 390 18.57 -0.05 20.85
N LYS A 391 19.55 0.84 20.96
CA LYS A 391 20.93 0.46 20.68
C LYS A 391 21.26 -0.70 21.60
N SER A 392 21.66 -1.84 21.03
CA SER A 392 22.38 -2.85 21.79
C SER A 392 23.68 -2.21 22.25
N GLU A 393 23.75 -1.87 23.53
CA GLU A 393 25.03 -1.70 24.20
C GLU A 393 25.74 -3.06 24.12
N ASN A 394 26.75 -3.15 23.26
CA ASN A 394 27.80 -4.14 23.39
C ASN A 394 29.09 -3.59 22.75
N SER A 395 30.10 -3.53 23.62
CA SER A 395 31.54 -3.26 23.46
C SER A 395 31.97 -1.90 22.93
#